data_AF-A0A972WV04-F1
#
_entry.id   AF-A0A972WV04-F1
#
_cell.length_a   1.000
_cell.length_b   1.000
_cell.length_c   1.000
_cell.angle_alpha   90.00
_cell.angle_beta   90.00
_cell.angle_gamma   90.00
#
_symmetry.space_group_name_H-M   'P 1'
#
loop_
_entity.id
_entity.type
_entity.pdbx_description
1 polymer ?
#
loop_
_entity_poly.entity_id
_entity_poly.type
_entity_poly.pdbx_seq_one_letter_code
_entity_poly.pdbx_strand_id
1 'polypeptide(L)'
;GVLVHVHDVFLPDGYPESWTWRGYGEQMMVAAWLASGGLEPVFASHYVRTRMADAVAAGAARRIPVRAGALESSLWAIKTTESTTASSITKN
;
A
#
# COMPACT_ATOMS: atom_id res chain seq x y z
N GLY A 1 -13.02 -8.30 5.76
CA GLY A 1 -12.19 -7.15 6.15
C GLY A 1 -12.83 -5.85 5.70
N VAL A 2 -12.12 -4.73 5.85
CA VAL A 2 -12.54 -3.39 5.39
C VAL A 2 -11.57 -2.91 4.32
N LEU A 3 -12.03 -2.37 3.20
CA LEU A 3 -11.15 -1.75 2.21
C LEU A 3 -10.68 -0.39 2.72
N VAL A 4 -9.38 -0.21 2.84
CA VAL A 4 -8.71 0.99 3.33
C VAL A 4 -7.86 1.57 2.21
N HIS A 5 -7.92 2.90 2.06
CA HIS A 5 -7.02 3.68 1.22
C HIS A 5 -6.12 4.52 2.10
N VAL A 6 -4.82 4.47 1.82
CA VAL A 6 -3.84 5.38 2.40
C VAL A 6 -3.20 6.16 1.26
N HIS A 7 -3.28 7.49 1.34
CA HIS A 7 -2.61 8.39 0.41
C HIS A 7 -1.14 8.59 0.84
N ASP A 8 -0.32 9.08 -0.08
CA ASP A 8 1.10 9.38 0.16
C ASP A 8 1.92 8.18 0.65
N VAL A 9 1.79 7.04 -0.06
CA VAL A 9 2.57 5.83 0.19
C VAL A 9 3.29 5.40 -1.08
N PHE A 10 4.61 5.21 -0.99
CA PHE A 10 5.49 4.81 -2.10
C PHE A 10 6.09 3.42 -1.92
N LEU A 11 5.69 2.70 -0.85
CA LEU A 11 6.25 1.40 -0.49
C LEU A 11 6.27 0.42 -1.68
N PRO A 12 7.34 -0.38 -1.83
CA PRO A 12 8.46 -0.52 -0.88
C PRO A 12 9.52 0.59 -0.98
N ASP A 13 9.36 1.56 -1.87
CA ASP A 13 10.32 2.65 -2.06
C ASP A 13 10.16 3.74 -0.99
N GLY A 14 11.22 4.53 -0.80
CA GLY A 14 11.20 5.74 0.02
C GLY A 14 10.36 6.85 -0.61
N TYR A 15 10.04 7.88 0.17
CA TYR A 15 9.50 9.11 -0.38
C TYR A 15 10.44 9.70 -1.44
N PRO A 16 9.92 10.30 -2.52
CA PRO A 16 10.74 10.95 -3.53
C PRO A 16 11.53 12.12 -2.93
N GLU A 17 12.74 12.35 -3.42
CA GLU A 17 13.64 13.40 -2.90
C GLU A 17 12.98 14.79 -2.91
N SER A 18 12.16 15.08 -3.93
CA SER A 18 11.42 16.34 -4.05
C SER A 18 10.40 16.57 -2.92
N TRP A 19 10.10 15.55 -2.11
CA TRP A 19 9.21 15.61 -0.96
C TRP A 19 9.97 15.65 0.38
N THR A 20 11.30 15.65 0.37
CA THR A 20 12.12 15.69 1.61
C THR A 20 11.71 16.84 2.53
N TRP A 21 11.39 18.01 1.96
CA TRP A 21 10.97 19.19 2.72
C TRP A 21 9.66 19.01 3.50
N ARG A 22 8.83 18.01 3.13
CA ARG A 22 7.55 17.74 3.80
C ARG A 22 7.71 16.99 5.11
N GLY A 23 8.82 16.26 5.29
CA GLY A 23 9.11 15.52 6.53
C GLY A 23 8.10 14.41 6.87
N TYR A 24 7.46 13.80 5.87
CA TYR A 24 6.48 12.72 6.08
C TYR A 24 7.09 11.47 6.71
N GLY A 25 6.31 10.82 7.58
CA GLY A 25 6.68 9.60 8.30
C GLY A 25 5.62 8.50 8.26
N GLU A 26 4.45 8.80 7.69
CA GLU A 26 3.25 7.96 7.71
C GLU A 26 3.51 6.60 7.06
N GLN A 27 4.24 6.55 5.95
CA GLN A 27 4.51 5.28 5.27
C GLN A 27 5.29 4.27 6.12
N MET A 28 6.05 4.70 7.14
CA MET A 28 6.75 3.78 8.04
C MET A 28 5.75 2.98 8.91
N MET A 29 4.69 3.64 9.39
CA MET A 29 3.63 2.96 10.14
C MET A 29 2.84 2.01 9.23
N VAL A 30 2.57 2.43 7.99
CA VAL A 30 1.92 1.58 6.99
C VAL A 30 2.77 0.34 6.70
N ALA A 31 4.09 0.50 6.55
CA ALA A 31 5.02 -0.61 6.34
C ALA A 31 4.99 -1.60 7.52
N ALA A 32 4.98 -1.10 8.76
CA ALA A 32 4.87 -1.94 9.95
C ALA A 32 3.53 -2.70 10.00
N TRP A 33 2.43 -2.05 9.63
CA TRP A 33 1.10 -2.67 9.64
C TRP A 33 0.93 -3.73 8.54
N LEU A 34 1.52 -3.50 7.36
CA LEU A 34 1.64 -4.51 6.31
C LEU A 34 2.48 -5.71 6.79
N ALA A 35 3.65 -5.43 7.38
CA ALA A 35 4.56 -6.46 7.87
C ALA A 35 3.96 -7.30 9.01
N SER A 36 3.07 -6.74 9.82
CA SER A 36 2.35 -7.49 10.86
C SER A 36 1.21 -8.36 10.32
N GLY A 37 0.88 -8.26 9.02
CA GLY A 37 -0.25 -8.96 8.41
C GLY A 37 -1.62 -8.34 8.72
N GLY A 38 -1.65 -7.16 9.36
CA GLY A 38 -2.89 -6.45 9.67
C GLY A 38 -3.54 -5.75 8.47
N LEU A 39 -2.79 -5.63 7.36
CA LEU A 39 -3.25 -5.13 6.07
C LEU A 39 -2.83 -6.12 4.98
N GLU A 40 -3.78 -6.51 4.14
CA GLU A 40 -3.53 -7.29 2.93
C GLU A 40 -3.52 -6.34 1.71
N PRO A 41 -2.38 -6.14 1.02
CA PRO A 41 -2.30 -5.28 -0.16
C PRO A 41 -3.25 -5.71 -1.28
N VAL A 42 -4.01 -4.76 -1.81
CA VAL A 42 -4.83 -4.95 -3.04
C VAL A 42 -4.17 -4.25 -4.22
N PHE A 43 -3.73 -3.00 -4.02
CA PHE A 43 -3.15 -2.21 -5.09
C PHE A 43 -2.22 -1.13 -4.54
N ALA A 44 -0.95 -1.15 -4.94
CA ALA A 44 0.02 -0.11 -4.64
C ALA A 44 0.42 0.60 -5.93
N SER A 45 -0.08 1.81 -6.14
CA SER A 45 0.02 2.51 -7.42
C SER A 45 1.46 2.79 -7.85
N HIS A 46 2.34 3.21 -6.93
CA HIS A 46 3.77 3.41 -7.22
C HIS A 46 4.45 2.12 -7.68
N TYR A 47 4.23 1.03 -6.95
CA TYR A 47 4.77 -0.30 -7.27
C TYR A 47 4.27 -0.76 -8.64
N VAL A 48 2.96 -0.66 -8.88
CA VAL A 48 2.35 -1.07 -10.15
C VAL A 48 2.92 -0.25 -11.31
N ARG A 49 3.05 1.06 -11.15
CA ARG A 49 3.59 1.94 -12.19
C ARG A 49 5.06 1.68 -12.52
N THR A 50 5.86 1.33 -11.53
CA THR A 50 7.32 1.17 -11.66
C THR A 50 7.74 -0.26 -12.02
N ARG A 51 6.98 -1.27 -11.60
CA ARG A 51 7.36 -2.69 -11.70
C ARG A 51 6.36 -3.55 -12.49
N MET A 52 5.18 -3.02 -12.83
CA MET A 52 4.13 -3.77 -13.54
C MET A 52 3.67 -3.05 -14.82
N ALA A 53 4.59 -2.43 -15.54
CA ALA A 53 4.30 -1.62 -16.73
C ALA A 53 3.50 -2.39 -17.80
N ASP A 54 3.86 -3.66 -18.07
CA ASP A 54 3.15 -4.48 -19.06
C ASP A 54 1.70 -4.76 -18.65
N ALA A 55 1.46 -5.05 -17.38
CA ALA A 55 0.12 -5.25 -16.85
C ALA A 55 -0.73 -3.97 -16.91
N VAL A 56 -0.11 -2.80 -16.65
CA VAL A 56 -0.76 -1.50 -16.82
C VAL A 56 -1.14 -1.29 -18.28
N ALA A 57 -0.22 -1.54 -19.21
CA ALA A 57 -0.42 -1.37 -20.64
C ALA A 57 -1.50 -2.32 -21.21
N ALA A 58 -1.58 -3.55 -20.69
CA ALA A 58 -2.63 -4.50 -21.06
C ALA A 58 -4.00 -4.18 -20.41
N GLY A 59 -3.99 -3.53 -19.25
CA GLY A 59 -5.16 -3.34 -18.40
C GLY A 59 -5.96 -2.05 -18.64
N ALA A 60 -6.98 -1.86 -17.79
CA ALA A 60 -7.78 -0.65 -17.76
C ALA A 60 -7.01 0.58 -17.24
N ALA A 61 -5.99 0.35 -16.40
CA ALA A 61 -5.18 1.39 -15.79
C ALA A 61 -4.48 2.29 -16.82
N ARG A 62 -4.14 1.79 -18.02
CA ARG A 62 -3.57 2.61 -19.11
C ARG A 62 -4.42 3.82 -19.50
N ARG A 63 -5.73 3.77 -19.24
CA ARG A 63 -6.68 4.81 -19.63
C ARG A 63 -6.80 5.94 -18.60
N ILE A 64 -6.19 5.76 -17.43
CA ILE A 64 -6.20 6.77 -16.37
C ILE A 64 -5.23 7.88 -16.80
N PRO A 65 -5.70 9.13 -17.01
CA PRO A 65 -4.81 10.22 -17.36
C PRO A 65 -3.83 10.49 -16.21
N VAL A 66 -2.54 10.49 -16.51
CA VAL A 66 -1.49 10.86 -15.56
C VAL A 66 -0.94 12.22 -15.95
N ARG A 67 -0.99 13.17 -15.02
CA ARG A 67 -0.40 14.49 -15.24
C ARG A 67 1.12 14.35 -15.32
N ALA A 68 1.76 15.06 -16.24
CA ALA A 68 3.22 15.07 -16.33
C ALA A 68 3.85 15.43 -14.97
N GLY A 69 4.78 14.61 -14.50
CA GLY A 69 5.45 14.78 -13.21
C GLY A 69 4.63 14.35 -11.98
N ALA A 70 3.41 13.84 -12.16
CA ALA A 70 2.67 13.22 -11.06
C ALA A 70 3.39 11.93 -10.62
N LEU A 71 3.46 11.73 -9.31
CA LEU A 71 3.94 10.50 -8.70
C LEU A 71 2.74 9.79 -8.08
N GLU A 72 2.51 8.56 -8.51
CA GLU A 72 1.41 7.74 -8.01
C GLU A 72 1.73 7.28 -6.57
N SER A 73 0.91 7.70 -5.61
CA SER A 73 1.18 7.54 -4.17
C SER A 73 0.04 6.88 -3.38
N SER A 74 -0.84 6.14 -4.05
CA SER A 74 -1.97 5.44 -3.42
C SER A 74 -1.62 4.00 -3.05
N LEU A 75 -1.98 3.61 -1.82
CA LEU A 75 -2.06 2.22 -1.38
C LEU A 75 -3.49 1.86 -1.00
N TRP A 76 -4.03 0.80 -1.61
CA TRP A 76 -5.28 0.16 -1.24
C TRP A 76 -4.99 -1.20 -0.63
N ALA A 77 -5.60 -1.47 0.52
CA ALA A 77 -5.45 -2.72 1.25
C ALA A 77 -6.75 -3.13 1.94
N ILE A 78 -6.93 -4.42 2.17
CA ILE A 78 -7.99 -4.92 3.03
C ILE A 78 -7.44 -5.00 4.46
N LYS A 79 -8.05 -4.28 5.40
CA LYS A 79 -7.81 -4.50 6.83
C LYS A 79 -8.27 -5.90 7.19
N THR A 80 -7.32 -6.72 7.61
CA THR A 80 -7.59 -8.04 8.13
C THR A 80 -8.19 -7.86 9.53
N THR A 81 -9.27 -8.58 9.80
CA THR A 81 -9.69 -8.79 11.19
C THR A 81 -8.79 -9.88 11.73
N GLU A 82 -8.31 -9.75 12.96
CA GLU A 82 -7.70 -10.89 13.64
C GLU A 82 -8.66 -12.09 13.50
N SER A 83 -8.12 -13.23 13.08
CA SER A 83 -8.76 -14.49 13.43
C SER A 83 -8.74 -14.53 14.95
N THR A 84 -9.89 -14.37 15.61
CA THR A 84 -10.03 -14.74 17.01
C THR A 84 -9.87 -16.26 17.09
N THR A 85 -8.64 -16.73 16.95
CA THR A 85 -8.29 -18.07 17.37
C THR A 85 -8.22 -17.96 18.89
N ALA A 86 -9.35 -18.20 19.54
CA ALA A 86 -9.38 -18.45 20.96
C ALA A 86 -8.42 -19.62 21.20
N SER A 87 -7.20 -19.31 21.64
CA SER A 87 -6.33 -20.31 22.26
C SER A 87 -7.02 -20.73 23.54
N SER A 88 -7.87 -21.75 23.43
CA SER A 88 -8.33 -22.54 24.56
C SER A 88 -7.08 -23.17 25.15
N ILE A 89 -6.48 -22.49 26.13
CA ILE A 89 -5.49 -23.06 27.03
C ILE A 89 -6.27 -24.07 27.88
N THR A 90 -6.34 -25.31 27.42
CA THR A 90 -6.74 -26.42 28.29
C THR A 90 -5.54 -26.71 29.18
N LYS A 91 -5.61 -26.26 30.44
CA LYS A 91 -4.71 -26.74 31.49
C LYS A 91 -5.10 -28.18 31.81
N ASN A 92 -4.20 -29.12 31.55
CA ASN A 92 -4.23 -30.45 32.16
C ASN A 92 -3.69 -30.39 33.58
#